data_AF-A0A9P6FN60-F1
#
_entry.id   AF-A0A9P6FN60-F1
#
_cell.length_a   1.000
_cell.length_b   1.000
_cell.length_c   1.000
_cell.angle_alpha   90.00
_cell.angle_beta   90.00
_cell.angle_gamma   90.00
#
_symmetry.space_group_name_H-M   'P 1'
#
loop_
_entity.id
_entity.type
_entity.pdbx_description
1 polymer ?
#
loop_
_entity_poly.entity_id
_entity_poly.type
_entity_poly.pdbx_seq_one_letter_code
_entity_poly.pdbx_strand_id
1 'polypeptide(L)'
;QNEDHAETHGYSSDDGYDDERDCDYNCNQFQGTRSRSSSKPLPELALSEDETKWRLLIPKVHFPIPDIFLCVVLFTAATVYWNLDEEYGIEVIGYIPTGLPSAAWPLAVAQTQTWTWIEWRPLIWPGILLAMVTYVMSLSVAKHFGREYEYEVDADQEMLALGVGSFVGSCFGAYVCTGNLTRSAILAQLGVKTLLASLVGALMVMMSLLWFTVLFERIPNTILAAVVLVALRSLMSHTMEAKRLWRVGRRKDALIWWSTFVSVTVFSIEIGLGVGLAVVVLLKLYKNYGKFKKSVVLRIKQSVAWQRLMLMLGLQSPLFTTRGRGLYVGDDEDDY
;
A
#
# COMPACT_ATOMS: atom_id res chain seq x y z
N GLN A 1 64.83 17.27 11.83
CA GLN A 1 63.53 17.36 12.52
C GLN A 1 62.76 16.12 12.07
N ASN A 2 63.23 14.94 12.44
CA ASN A 2 63.01 14.26 13.74
C ASN A 2 61.51 13.96 13.88
N GLU A 3 61.03 12.73 14.07
CA GLU A 3 61.65 11.44 14.39
C GLU A 3 60.63 10.34 14.09
N ASP A 4 61.15 9.13 13.88
CA ASP A 4 60.46 7.85 13.70
C ASP A 4 59.77 7.32 14.98
N HIS A 5 58.78 6.43 14.79
CA HIS A 5 58.55 5.11 15.44
C HIS A 5 57.08 4.68 15.20
N ALA A 6 56.79 3.61 14.44
CA ALA A 6 56.74 2.18 14.86
C ALA A 6 55.65 1.90 15.92
N GLU A 7 54.82 0.85 15.91
CA GLU A 7 54.53 -0.30 15.04
C GLU A 7 53.28 -1.01 15.67
N THR A 8 52.41 -1.58 14.83
CA THR A 8 51.63 -2.84 15.01
C THR A 8 50.64 -3.15 16.16
N HIS A 9 49.62 -3.95 15.74
CA HIS A 9 48.57 -4.69 16.46
C HIS A 9 47.33 -3.85 16.88
N GLY A 10 46.11 -4.11 16.43
CA GLY A 10 45.50 -5.31 15.87
C GLY A 10 44.23 -5.58 16.67
N TYR A 11 43.04 -5.41 16.07
CA TYR A 11 41.86 -6.24 16.32
C TYR A 11 40.79 -5.93 15.27
N SER A 12 40.38 -6.99 14.60
CA SER A 12 39.28 -7.07 13.65
C SER A 12 37.95 -6.70 14.31
N SER A 13 37.09 -6.03 13.55
CA SER A 13 35.64 -6.20 13.63
C SER A 13 35.08 -5.93 12.25
N ASP A 14 35.21 -6.95 11.41
CA ASP A 14 34.27 -7.23 10.33
C ASP A 14 32.87 -7.39 10.95
N ASP A 15 31.87 -6.76 10.35
CA ASP A 15 30.51 -7.31 10.14
C ASP A 15 29.71 -6.26 9.35
N GLY A 16 30.13 -6.04 8.11
CA GLY A 16 29.27 -5.48 7.07
C GLY A 16 28.46 -6.64 6.48
N TYR A 17 27.22 -6.79 6.93
CA TYR A 17 26.27 -7.69 6.29
C TYR A 17 25.58 -6.96 5.13
N ASP A 18 26.20 -7.07 3.97
CA ASP A 18 25.52 -7.10 2.67
C ASP A 18 24.73 -8.41 2.60
N ASP A 19 23.40 -8.36 2.76
CA ASP A 19 22.51 -9.39 2.20
C ASP A 19 21.06 -8.91 2.18
N GLU A 20 20.59 -8.40 1.03
CA GLU A 20 19.17 -8.39 0.67
C GLU A 20 19.06 -8.42 -0.86
N ARG A 21 19.38 -9.60 -1.42
CA ARG A 21 18.99 -9.99 -2.78
C ARG A 21 17.75 -10.87 -2.73
N ASP A 22 16.94 -10.63 -3.76
CA ASP A 22 15.95 -11.50 -4.37
C ASP A 22 14.62 -11.73 -3.62
N CYS A 23 13.64 -10.97 -4.07
CA CYS A 23 12.22 -11.26 -3.97
C CYS A 23 11.60 -10.91 -5.33
N ASP A 24 12.00 -11.71 -6.31
CA ASP A 24 11.47 -11.71 -7.66
C ASP A 24 10.26 -12.66 -7.72
N TYR A 25 9.26 -12.31 -8.53
CA TYR A 25 7.99 -13.01 -8.83
C TYR A 25 6.87 -12.87 -7.77
N ASN A 26 5.67 -12.37 -8.10
CA ASN A 26 4.93 -12.65 -9.33
C ASN A 26 3.91 -11.54 -9.66
N CYS A 27 4.35 -10.58 -10.48
CA CYS A 27 3.53 -9.70 -11.30
C CYS A 27 3.34 -10.31 -12.70
N ASN A 28 3.00 -11.61 -12.78
CA ASN A 28 2.66 -12.28 -14.04
C ASN A 28 1.36 -13.08 -13.89
N GLN A 29 0.24 -12.36 -13.94
CA GLN A 29 -0.99 -12.92 -14.53
C GLN A 29 -1.47 -12.16 -15.77
N PHE A 30 -0.66 -11.25 -16.30
CA PHE A 30 -0.90 -10.60 -17.58
C PHE A 30 0.39 -10.62 -18.40
N GLN A 31 0.78 -11.79 -18.89
CA GLN A 31 1.42 -11.97 -20.21
C GLN A 31 1.71 -13.45 -20.44
N GLY A 32 1.14 -13.98 -21.50
CA GLY A 32 1.36 -15.36 -21.93
C GLY A 32 2.83 -15.63 -22.25
N THR A 33 3.24 -16.83 -21.85
CA THR A 33 4.47 -17.54 -22.22
C THR A 33 5.05 -17.13 -23.57
N ARG A 34 6.21 -16.46 -23.57
CA ARG A 34 7.04 -16.29 -24.77
C ARG A 34 8.18 -17.30 -24.74
N SER A 35 7.90 -18.53 -25.14
CA SER A 35 8.94 -19.51 -25.44
C SER A 35 9.61 -19.14 -26.77
N ARG A 36 10.94 -19.10 -26.75
CA ARG A 36 11.79 -18.84 -27.91
C ARG A 36 11.83 -20.14 -28.74
N SER A 37 10.90 -20.29 -29.68
CA SER A 37 10.88 -21.41 -30.63
C SER A 37 11.15 -20.89 -32.05
N SER A 38 12.27 -21.32 -32.61
CA SER A 38 12.63 -21.17 -34.02
C SER A 38 11.66 -22.00 -34.86
N SER A 39 10.80 -21.37 -35.64
CA SER A 39 10.07 -22.03 -36.73
C SER A 39 9.83 -21.06 -37.88
N LYS A 40 10.07 -21.57 -39.09
CA LYS A 40 10.07 -20.88 -40.39
C LYS A 40 8.68 -20.27 -40.71
N PRO A 41 8.60 -19.17 -41.49
CA PRO A 41 7.32 -18.62 -41.91
C PRO A 41 6.67 -19.53 -42.98
N LEU A 42 5.40 -19.86 -42.80
CA LEU A 42 4.53 -20.48 -43.79
C LEU A 42 3.35 -19.52 -44.08
N PRO A 43 2.73 -19.64 -45.27
CA PRO A 43 2.35 -18.51 -46.08
C PRO A 43 1.09 -17.80 -45.60
N GLU A 44 1.18 -16.48 -45.74
CA GLU A 44 0.21 -15.43 -45.51
C GLU A 44 -1.04 -15.67 -46.38
N LEU A 45 -2.14 -16.06 -45.72
CA LEU A 45 -3.47 -16.01 -46.33
C LEU A 45 -3.88 -14.53 -46.42
N ALA A 46 -3.88 -14.05 -47.66
CA ALA A 46 -4.38 -12.74 -48.07
C ALA A 46 -5.80 -12.48 -47.53
N LEU A 47 -5.88 -11.81 -46.40
CA LEU A 47 -7.09 -11.16 -45.91
C LEU A 47 -6.90 -9.66 -46.09
N SER A 48 -7.43 -9.17 -47.22
CA SER A 48 -7.89 -7.80 -47.49
C SER A 48 -7.13 -6.66 -46.80
N GLU A 49 -6.22 -6.03 -47.55
CA GLU A 49 -5.50 -4.79 -47.20
C GLU A 49 -6.42 -3.56 -47.00
N ASP A 50 -7.73 -3.70 -47.17
CA ASP A 50 -8.69 -2.58 -47.08
C ASP A 50 -9.27 -2.35 -45.66
N GLU A 51 -9.20 -3.34 -44.75
CA GLU A 51 -9.72 -3.21 -43.37
C GLU A 51 -8.74 -2.53 -42.40
N THR A 52 -7.44 -2.51 -42.71
CA THR A 52 -6.40 -1.91 -41.86
C THR A 52 -6.27 -0.39 -42.03
N LYS A 53 -6.73 0.15 -43.17
CA LYS A 53 -6.55 1.57 -43.51
C LYS A 53 -7.42 2.50 -42.65
N TRP A 54 -8.61 2.06 -42.25
CA TRP A 54 -9.53 2.87 -41.44
C TRP A 54 -9.17 2.92 -39.95
N ARG A 55 -8.45 1.91 -39.44
CA ARG A 55 -7.99 1.87 -38.04
C ARG A 55 -6.81 2.79 -37.75
N LEU A 56 -6.06 3.20 -38.77
CA LEU A 56 -4.90 4.10 -38.65
C LEU A 56 -5.24 5.60 -38.79
N LEU A 57 -6.46 5.93 -39.24
CA LEU A 57 -6.87 7.30 -39.58
C LEU A 57 -7.78 7.96 -38.54
N ILE A 58 -8.19 7.25 -37.49
CA ILE A 58 -8.91 7.83 -36.37
C ILE A 58 -7.91 7.98 -35.22
N PRO A 59 -7.31 9.17 -34.99
CA PRO A 59 -6.70 9.43 -33.70
C PRO A 59 -7.80 9.23 -32.68
N LYS A 60 -7.73 8.12 -31.95
CA LYS A 60 -8.72 7.72 -30.97
C LYS A 60 -8.48 8.58 -29.73
N VAL A 61 -8.79 9.88 -29.86
CA VAL A 61 -8.83 10.82 -28.73
C VAL A 61 -10.13 10.55 -27.99
N HIS A 62 -10.23 9.35 -27.40
CA HIS A 62 -11.19 9.16 -26.32
C HIS A 62 -10.58 9.91 -25.15
N PHE A 63 -11.02 11.13 -24.89
CA PHE A 63 -10.91 11.67 -23.55
C PHE A 63 -11.69 10.69 -22.66
N PRO A 64 -11.03 9.94 -21.76
CA PRO A 64 -11.75 9.08 -20.84
C PRO A 64 -12.42 9.99 -19.82
N ILE A 65 -13.61 10.47 -20.13
CA ILE A 65 -14.42 11.18 -19.14
C ILE A 65 -14.70 10.16 -18.04
N PRO A 66 -14.35 10.45 -16.77
CA PRO A 66 -14.66 9.54 -15.68
C PRO A 66 -16.16 9.28 -15.65
N ASP A 67 -16.54 8.01 -15.74
CA ASP A 67 -17.92 7.52 -15.69
C ASP A 67 -18.66 8.04 -14.45
N ILE A 68 -17.97 8.07 -13.31
CA ILE A 68 -18.46 8.65 -12.04
C ILE A 68 -18.84 10.13 -12.21
N PHE A 69 -17.99 10.93 -12.86
CA PHE A 69 -18.24 12.36 -13.06
C PHE A 69 -19.48 12.58 -13.95
N LEU A 70 -19.60 11.82 -15.04
CA LEU A 70 -20.74 11.88 -15.93
C LEU A 70 -22.06 11.52 -15.21
N CYS A 71 -22.04 10.47 -14.38
CA CYS A 71 -23.19 10.10 -13.56
C CYS A 71 -23.60 11.24 -12.61
N VAL A 72 -22.66 11.83 -11.87
CA VAL A 72 -22.97 12.94 -10.96
C VAL A 72 -23.57 14.13 -11.71
N VAL A 73 -23.00 14.51 -12.86
CA VAL A 73 -23.52 15.62 -13.67
C VAL A 73 -24.93 15.34 -14.18
N LEU A 74 -25.18 14.14 -14.73
CA LEU A 74 -26.51 13.78 -15.26
C LEU A 74 -27.59 13.74 -14.18
N PHE A 75 -27.29 13.14 -13.02
CA PHE A 75 -28.25 13.09 -11.91
C PHE A 75 -28.50 14.47 -11.30
N THR A 76 -27.46 15.30 -11.18
CA THR A 76 -27.63 16.68 -10.70
C THR A 76 -28.45 17.50 -11.70
N ALA A 77 -28.20 17.35 -13.00
CA ALA A 77 -28.99 18.00 -14.04
C ALA A 77 -30.46 17.56 -14.03
N ALA A 78 -30.72 16.27 -13.81
CA ALA A 78 -32.07 15.74 -13.63
C ALA A 78 -32.75 16.37 -12.40
N THR A 79 -32.07 16.40 -11.26
CA THR A 79 -32.60 17.01 -10.03
C THR A 79 -32.95 18.48 -10.22
N VAL A 80 -32.10 19.25 -10.90
CA VAL A 80 -32.36 20.67 -11.21
C VAL A 80 -33.50 20.83 -12.21
N TYR A 81 -33.53 20.04 -13.28
CA TYR A 81 -34.51 20.19 -14.37
C TYR A 81 -35.94 19.86 -13.93
N TRP A 82 -36.10 18.83 -13.11
CA TRP A 82 -37.39 18.38 -12.60
C TRP A 82 -37.67 18.84 -11.15
N ASN A 83 -36.80 19.67 -10.57
CA ASN A 83 -36.92 20.22 -9.21
C ASN A 83 -37.23 19.13 -8.15
N LEU A 84 -36.50 18.01 -8.22
CA LEU A 84 -36.73 16.80 -7.39
C LEU A 84 -36.52 17.06 -5.91
N ASP A 85 -35.67 18.01 -5.57
CA ASP A 85 -35.40 18.46 -4.21
C ASP A 85 -36.64 19.07 -3.55
N GLU A 86 -37.32 19.99 -4.25
CA GLU A 86 -38.48 20.70 -3.70
C GLU A 86 -39.79 19.90 -3.83
N GLU A 87 -40.00 19.21 -4.97
CA GLU A 87 -41.29 18.56 -5.28
C GLU A 87 -41.39 17.14 -4.72
N TYR A 88 -40.27 16.41 -4.67
CA TYR A 88 -40.22 15.01 -4.22
C TYR A 88 -39.46 14.83 -2.90
N GLY A 89 -38.94 15.91 -2.31
CA GLY A 89 -38.24 15.87 -1.03
C GLY A 89 -36.94 15.06 -1.07
N ILE A 90 -36.26 15.00 -2.23
CA ILE A 90 -34.96 14.32 -2.32
C ILE A 90 -33.92 15.11 -1.54
N GLU A 91 -33.25 14.44 -0.61
CA GLU A 91 -32.19 15.05 0.19
C GLU A 91 -30.98 15.37 -0.70
N VAL A 92 -30.60 16.65 -0.70
CA VAL A 92 -29.42 17.20 -1.39
C VAL A 92 -28.38 17.67 -0.37
N ILE A 93 -27.15 17.93 -0.81
CA ILE A 93 -26.06 18.39 0.07
C ILE A 93 -26.45 19.65 0.85
N GLY A 94 -27.15 20.59 0.21
CA GLY A 94 -27.53 21.87 0.82
C GLY A 94 -26.41 22.91 0.76
N TYR A 95 -26.52 23.95 1.59
CA TYR A 95 -25.65 25.12 1.51
C TYR A 95 -24.18 24.80 1.80
N ILE A 96 -23.28 25.24 0.93
CA ILE A 96 -21.83 25.09 1.08
C ILE A 96 -21.21 26.48 1.19
N PRO A 97 -20.49 26.81 2.29
CA PRO A 97 -19.90 28.13 2.45
C PRO A 97 -18.92 28.42 1.32
N THR A 98 -19.17 29.52 0.60
CA THR A 98 -18.33 29.94 -0.52
C THR A 98 -17.10 30.69 -0.04
N GLY A 99 -15.95 30.44 -0.66
CA GLY A 99 -14.71 31.14 -0.34
C GLY A 99 -13.64 30.23 0.26
N LEU A 100 -12.49 30.83 0.56
CA LEU A 100 -11.40 30.13 1.22
C LEU A 100 -11.70 30.02 2.73
N PRO A 101 -11.41 28.87 3.36
CA PRO A 101 -11.51 28.76 4.82
C PRO A 101 -10.59 29.79 5.48
N SER A 102 -11.10 30.46 6.51
CA SER A 102 -10.27 31.37 7.31
C SER A 102 -9.18 30.57 8.02
N ALA A 103 -7.93 31.04 7.95
CA ALA A 103 -6.86 30.45 8.72
C ALA A 103 -7.17 30.59 10.22
N ALA A 104 -7.38 29.47 10.89
CA ALA A 104 -7.65 29.38 12.30
C ALA A 104 -6.56 28.53 12.95
N TRP A 105 -5.93 29.04 14.00
CA TRP A 105 -4.97 28.23 14.73
C TRP A 105 -5.68 27.02 15.34
N PRO A 106 -5.19 25.78 15.14
CA PRO A 106 -5.88 24.57 15.59
C PRO A 106 -6.19 24.57 17.10
N LEU A 107 -5.31 25.15 17.93
CA LEU A 107 -5.57 25.31 19.37
C LEU A 107 -6.51 26.47 19.70
N ALA A 108 -6.68 27.46 18.82
CA ALA A 108 -7.60 28.58 19.06
C ALA A 108 -9.06 28.22 18.74
N VAL A 109 -9.30 27.30 17.80
CA VAL A 109 -10.65 26.73 17.54
C VAL A 109 -11.15 25.96 18.75
N ALA A 110 -10.26 25.27 19.46
CA ALA A 110 -10.56 24.62 20.73
C ALA A 110 -10.79 25.58 21.91
N GLN A 111 -10.49 26.88 21.76
CA GLN A 111 -10.79 27.89 22.79
C GLN A 111 -12.14 28.60 22.55
N THR A 112 -12.64 28.59 21.31
CA THR A 112 -13.92 29.24 20.95
C THR A 112 -15.12 28.32 21.14
N GLN A 113 -14.93 27.01 20.96
CA GLN A 113 -15.76 26.00 21.58
C GLN A 113 -15.15 25.62 22.95
N THR A 114 -15.94 25.22 23.92
CA THR A 114 -15.55 24.93 25.32
C THR A 114 -14.61 23.73 25.51
N TRP A 115 -13.60 23.53 24.66
CA TRP A 115 -12.68 22.40 24.76
C TRP A 115 -11.63 22.70 25.83
N THR A 116 -11.94 22.32 27.06
CA THR A 116 -10.97 22.28 28.15
C THR A 116 -9.86 21.28 27.80
N TRP A 117 -8.62 21.45 28.32
CA TRP A 117 -7.51 20.48 28.17
C TRP A 117 -7.88 19.01 28.42
N ILE A 118 -8.95 18.77 29.19
CA ILE A 118 -9.53 17.46 29.48
C ILE A 118 -10.15 16.78 28.25
N GLU A 119 -10.68 17.53 27.29
CA GLU A 119 -11.38 17.01 26.10
C GLU A 119 -10.42 16.56 24.99
N TRP A 120 -9.15 16.99 25.03
CA TRP A 120 -8.12 16.57 24.07
C TRP A 120 -7.54 15.18 24.38
N ARG A 121 -7.51 14.79 25.66
CA ARG A 121 -6.97 13.50 26.11
C ARG A 121 -7.54 12.30 25.35
N PRO A 122 -8.86 12.19 25.10
CA PRO A 122 -9.41 11.08 24.34
C PRO A 122 -9.01 11.09 22.85
N LEU A 123 -8.58 12.21 22.27
CA LEU A 123 -8.21 12.31 20.86
C LEU A 123 -6.74 11.93 20.59
N ILE A 124 -5.88 11.92 21.61
CA ILE A 124 -4.46 11.62 21.45
C ILE A 124 -4.27 10.21 20.86
N TRP A 125 -4.98 9.22 21.39
CA TRP A 125 -4.82 7.83 20.96
C TRP A 125 -5.33 7.57 19.54
N PRO A 126 -6.56 7.99 19.17
CA PRO A 126 -7.02 7.93 17.78
C PRO A 126 -6.12 8.73 16.82
N GLY A 127 -5.61 9.89 17.25
CA GLY A 127 -4.72 10.74 16.45
C GLY A 127 -3.40 10.06 16.12
N ILE A 128 -2.76 9.39 17.10
CA ILE A 128 -1.53 8.62 16.88
C ILE A 128 -1.79 7.46 15.91
N LEU A 129 -2.89 6.72 16.10
CA LEU A 129 -3.26 5.62 15.21
C LEU A 129 -3.49 6.11 13.78
N LEU A 130 -4.20 7.23 13.62
CA LEU A 130 -4.44 7.84 12.32
C LEU A 130 -3.15 8.31 11.65
N ALA A 131 -2.23 8.91 12.40
CA ALA A 131 -0.90 9.29 11.91
C ALA A 131 -0.09 8.08 11.43
N MET A 132 -0.09 6.98 12.19
CA MET A 132 0.58 5.74 11.78
C MET A 132 -0.03 5.16 10.49
N VAL A 133 -1.35 5.05 10.43
CA VAL A 133 -2.05 4.46 9.26
C VAL A 133 -1.82 5.31 8.01
N THR A 134 -1.94 6.63 8.11
CA THR A 134 -1.75 7.54 6.97
C THR A 134 -0.30 7.56 6.48
N TYR A 135 0.68 7.53 7.41
CA TYR A 135 2.09 7.38 7.05
C TYR A 135 2.37 6.06 6.32
N VAL A 136 1.90 4.93 6.87
CA VAL A 136 2.10 3.61 6.24
C VAL A 136 1.43 3.55 4.88
N MET A 137 0.24 4.12 4.72
CA MET A 137 -0.46 4.18 3.43
C MET A 137 0.34 5.01 2.41
N SER A 138 0.79 6.20 2.78
CA SER A 138 1.58 7.05 1.87
C SER A 138 2.91 6.41 1.50
N LEU A 139 3.65 5.91 2.49
CA LEU A 139 4.93 5.23 2.27
C LEU A 139 4.77 3.98 1.39
N SER A 140 3.67 3.24 1.55
CA SER A 140 3.37 2.07 0.71
C SER A 140 3.18 2.46 -0.76
N VAL A 141 2.44 3.55 -1.02
CA VAL A 141 2.25 4.09 -2.37
C VAL A 141 3.59 4.63 -2.92
N ALA A 142 4.35 5.37 -2.12
CA ALA A 142 5.65 5.91 -2.52
C ALA A 142 6.62 4.78 -2.90
N LYS A 143 6.76 3.75 -2.06
CA LYS A 143 7.61 2.57 -2.33
C LYS A 143 7.13 1.75 -3.52
N HIS A 144 5.82 1.65 -3.73
CA HIS A 144 5.26 0.98 -4.90
C HIS A 144 5.76 1.64 -6.20
N PHE A 145 5.64 2.96 -6.30
CA PHE A 145 6.14 3.71 -7.45
C PHE A 145 7.66 3.82 -7.50
N GLY A 146 8.34 3.88 -6.35
CA GLY A 146 9.80 3.85 -6.26
C GLY A 146 10.38 2.57 -6.88
N ARG A 147 9.75 1.43 -6.61
CA ARG A 147 10.13 0.16 -7.23
C ARG A 147 9.76 0.11 -8.71
N GLU A 148 8.59 0.62 -9.10
CA GLU A 148 8.13 0.54 -10.49
C GLU A 148 8.93 1.46 -11.44
N TYR A 149 9.40 2.60 -10.94
CA TYR A 149 10.18 3.58 -11.70
C TYR A 149 11.66 3.64 -11.28
N GLU A 150 12.13 2.66 -10.50
CA GLU A 150 13.52 2.50 -10.07
C GLU A 150 14.14 3.76 -9.43
N TYR A 151 13.42 4.38 -8.49
CA TYR A 151 13.94 5.47 -7.68
C TYR A 151 13.86 5.15 -6.18
N GLU A 152 14.81 5.69 -5.42
CA GLU A 152 14.85 5.53 -3.97
C GLU A 152 13.84 6.44 -3.28
N VAL A 153 13.19 5.90 -2.24
CA VAL A 153 12.21 6.61 -1.41
C VAL A 153 12.79 6.77 -0.03
N ASP A 154 13.09 8.01 0.36
CA ASP A 154 13.46 8.36 1.72
C ASP A 154 12.22 8.40 2.61
N ALA A 155 12.20 7.48 3.59
CA ALA A 155 11.08 7.32 4.52
C ALA A 155 10.97 8.49 5.52
N ASP A 156 12.10 9.05 5.97
CA ASP A 156 12.12 10.15 6.93
C ASP A 156 11.61 11.44 6.29
N GLN A 157 12.00 11.68 5.04
CA GLN A 157 11.53 12.82 4.26
C GLN A 157 10.02 12.72 3.97
N GLU A 158 9.50 11.54 3.65
CA GLU A 158 8.07 11.32 3.44
C GLU A 158 7.27 11.55 4.73
N MET A 159 7.79 11.09 5.88
CA MET A 159 7.17 11.33 7.18
C MET A 159 7.11 12.83 7.50
N LEU A 160 8.20 13.55 7.28
CA LEU A 160 8.26 15.00 7.50
C LEU A 160 7.29 15.74 6.57
N ALA A 161 7.24 15.37 5.29
CA ALA A 161 6.35 15.99 4.30
C ALA A 161 4.86 15.82 4.68
N LEU A 162 4.45 14.62 5.10
CA LEU A 162 3.08 14.34 5.54
C LEU A 162 2.73 15.05 6.84
N GLY A 163 3.67 15.10 7.79
CA GLY A 163 3.50 15.80 9.06
C GLY A 163 3.32 17.30 8.87
N VAL A 164 4.21 17.94 8.10
CA VAL A 164 4.12 19.37 7.78
C VAL A 164 2.85 19.67 6.96
N GLY A 165 2.52 18.84 5.96
CA GLY A 165 1.32 19.01 5.15
C GLY A 165 0.04 18.94 5.97
N SER A 166 -0.08 17.95 6.85
CA SER A 166 -1.24 17.81 7.74
C SER A 166 -1.30 18.91 8.80
N PHE A 167 -0.16 19.35 9.33
CA PHE A 167 -0.09 20.46 10.27
C PHE A 167 -0.57 21.78 9.63
N VAL A 168 -0.05 22.12 8.45
CA VAL A 168 -0.49 23.29 7.69
C VAL A 168 -1.97 23.17 7.32
N GLY A 169 -2.42 21.99 6.88
CA GLY A 169 -3.82 21.72 6.57
C GLY A 169 -4.75 21.92 7.77
N SER A 170 -4.32 21.56 8.98
CA SER A 170 -5.12 21.72 10.20
C SER A 170 -5.44 23.19 10.50
N CYS A 171 -4.58 24.13 10.10
CA CYS A 171 -4.83 25.58 10.22
C CYS A 171 -6.00 26.07 9.33
N PHE A 172 -6.42 25.28 8.34
CA PHE A 172 -7.52 25.58 7.43
C PHE A 172 -8.71 24.62 7.61
N GLY A 173 -8.71 23.81 8.68
CA GLY A 173 -9.76 22.83 8.94
C GLY A 173 -9.71 21.60 8.02
N ALA A 174 -8.57 21.32 7.38
CA ALA A 174 -8.41 20.13 6.56
C ALA A 174 -8.32 18.85 7.40
N TYR A 175 -8.81 17.74 6.84
CA TYR A 175 -8.56 16.41 7.37
C TYR A 175 -7.11 15.97 7.11
N VAL A 176 -6.66 14.90 7.79
CA VAL A 176 -5.29 14.38 7.62
C VAL A 176 -5.00 14.02 6.16
N CYS A 177 -3.81 14.41 5.69
CA CYS A 177 -3.36 14.09 4.34
C CYS A 177 -2.89 12.62 4.25
N THR A 178 -3.17 11.96 3.13
CA THR A 178 -2.72 10.59 2.86
C THR A 178 -2.39 10.39 1.39
N GLY A 179 -1.53 9.40 1.09
CA GLY A 179 -1.22 8.99 -0.27
C GLY A 179 -2.41 8.27 -0.93
N ASN A 180 -2.65 8.56 -2.21
CA ASN A 180 -3.73 7.95 -2.99
C ASN A 180 -3.14 7.18 -4.19
N LEU A 181 -3.19 5.85 -4.11
CA LEU A 181 -2.70 4.95 -5.15
C LEU A 181 -3.37 5.21 -6.50
N THR A 182 -4.70 5.33 -6.54
CA THR A 182 -5.48 5.51 -7.77
C THR A 182 -5.10 6.80 -8.50
N ARG A 183 -5.00 7.92 -7.77
CA ARG A 183 -4.62 9.20 -8.36
C ARG A 183 -3.20 9.17 -8.90
N SER A 184 -2.26 8.62 -8.14
CA SER A 184 -0.86 8.52 -8.56
C SER A 184 -0.71 7.59 -9.76
N ALA A 185 -1.44 6.47 -9.81
CA ALA A 185 -1.42 5.54 -10.93
C ALA A 185 -1.92 6.18 -12.23
N ILE A 186 -2.98 6.99 -12.17
CA ILE A 186 -3.48 7.72 -13.35
C ILE A 186 -2.44 8.73 -13.84
N LEU A 187 -1.83 9.51 -12.94
CA LEU A 187 -0.79 10.48 -13.32
C LEU A 187 0.45 9.78 -13.90
N ALA A 188 0.82 8.64 -13.34
CA ALA A 188 1.93 7.81 -13.79
C ALA A 188 1.66 7.23 -15.20
N GLN A 189 0.44 6.75 -15.47
CA GLN A 189 -0.01 6.32 -16.80
C GLN A 189 -0.02 7.45 -17.82
N LEU A 190 -0.30 8.68 -17.38
CA LEU A 190 -0.22 9.89 -18.22
C LEU A 190 1.22 10.39 -18.43
N GLY A 191 2.23 9.70 -17.88
CA GLY A 191 3.64 10.05 -18.02
C GLY A 191 4.04 11.32 -17.28
N VAL A 192 3.27 11.73 -16.26
CA VAL A 192 3.59 12.89 -15.43
C VAL A 192 4.79 12.58 -14.53
N LYS A 193 5.83 13.41 -14.61
CA LYS A 193 7.08 13.23 -13.86
C LYS A 193 7.36 14.31 -12.82
N THR A 194 6.51 15.34 -12.75
CA THR A 194 6.76 16.54 -11.92
C THR A 194 5.63 16.79 -10.94
N LEU A 195 5.96 17.38 -9.79
CA LEU A 195 4.97 17.80 -8.78
C LEU A 195 4.01 18.89 -9.28
N LEU A 196 4.31 19.55 -10.40
CA LEU A 196 3.43 20.57 -10.98
C LEU A 196 2.00 20.06 -11.24
N ALA A 197 1.81 18.77 -11.52
CA ALA A 197 0.47 18.20 -11.68
C ALA A 197 -0.37 18.23 -10.39
N SER A 198 0.26 18.08 -9.22
CA SER A 198 -0.46 18.18 -7.94
C SER A 198 -0.85 19.64 -7.66
N LEU A 199 0.01 20.60 -8.03
CA LEU A 199 -0.27 22.04 -7.94
C LEU A 199 -1.44 22.44 -8.84
N VAL A 200 -1.44 22.00 -10.11
CA VAL A 200 -2.56 22.24 -11.03
C VAL A 200 -3.85 21.63 -10.48
N GLY A 201 -3.79 20.42 -9.93
CA GLY A 201 -4.94 19.80 -9.27
C GLY A 201 -5.45 20.61 -8.07
N ALA A 202 -4.55 21.14 -7.23
CA ALA A 202 -4.91 21.98 -6.10
C ALA A 202 -5.56 23.29 -6.56
N LEU A 203 -5.03 23.93 -7.61
CA LEU A 203 -5.63 25.11 -8.22
C LEU A 203 -7.02 24.82 -8.77
N MET A 204 -7.23 23.69 -9.46
CA MET A 204 -8.57 23.30 -9.94
C MET A 204 -9.56 23.12 -8.79
N VAL A 205 -9.16 22.49 -7.68
CA VAL A 205 -10.01 22.37 -6.48
C VAL A 205 -10.31 23.74 -5.89
N MET A 206 -9.31 24.62 -5.79
CA MET A 206 -9.50 25.99 -5.31
C MET A 206 -10.49 26.77 -6.20
N MET A 207 -10.38 26.66 -7.53
CA MET A 207 -11.35 27.26 -8.46
C MET A 207 -12.76 26.67 -8.26
N SER A 208 -12.88 25.37 -8.00
CA SER A 208 -14.16 24.71 -7.73
C SER A 208 -14.85 25.27 -6.48
N LEU A 209 -14.09 25.58 -5.43
CA LEU A 209 -14.62 26.17 -4.19
C LEU A 209 -15.05 27.64 -4.33
N LEU A 210 -14.50 28.37 -5.31
CA LEU A 210 -14.82 29.79 -5.50
C LEU A 210 -16.02 30.01 -6.42
N TRP A 211 -16.20 29.17 -7.44
CA TRP A 211 -17.23 29.38 -8.46
C TRP A 211 -18.27 28.26 -8.58
N PHE A 212 -17.92 27.03 -8.21
CA PHE A 212 -18.77 25.86 -8.46
C PHE A 212 -19.54 25.36 -7.24
N THR A 213 -19.39 26.00 -6.08
CA THR A 213 -20.11 25.62 -4.84
C THR A 213 -21.61 25.60 -5.03
N VAL A 214 -22.18 26.60 -5.71
CA VAL A 214 -23.63 26.68 -6.01
C VAL A 214 -24.12 25.48 -6.84
N LEU A 215 -23.26 24.92 -7.72
CA LEU A 215 -23.60 23.72 -8.49
C LEU A 215 -23.61 22.47 -7.61
N PHE A 216 -22.84 22.45 -6.53
CA PHE A 216 -22.73 21.29 -5.64
C PHE A 216 -23.88 21.21 -4.63
N GLU A 217 -24.53 22.32 -4.30
CA GLU A 217 -25.62 22.35 -3.29
C GLU A 217 -26.81 21.46 -3.66
N ARG A 218 -27.09 21.33 -4.96
CA ARG A 218 -28.21 20.54 -5.51
C ARG A 218 -27.84 19.11 -5.89
N ILE A 219 -26.64 18.64 -5.53
CA ILE A 219 -26.27 17.24 -5.75
C ILE A 219 -27.11 16.35 -4.82
N PRO A 220 -27.78 15.31 -5.34
CA PRO A 220 -28.52 14.37 -4.50
C PRO A 220 -27.61 13.51 -3.62
N ASN A 221 -27.99 13.30 -2.36
CA ASN A 221 -27.31 12.36 -1.47
C ASN A 221 -27.35 10.91 -2.02
N THR A 222 -28.37 10.59 -2.81
CA THR A 222 -28.54 9.28 -3.44
C THR A 222 -27.42 8.96 -4.44
N ILE A 223 -27.00 9.93 -5.27
CA ILE A 223 -25.90 9.70 -6.22
C ILE A 223 -24.56 9.61 -5.49
N LEU A 224 -24.34 10.40 -4.44
CA LEU A 224 -23.15 10.29 -3.58
C LEU A 224 -23.06 8.92 -2.91
N ALA A 225 -24.18 8.41 -2.37
CA ALA A 225 -24.25 7.06 -1.81
C ALA A 225 -23.93 5.99 -2.86
N ALA A 226 -24.45 6.12 -4.08
CA ALA A 226 -24.14 5.20 -5.18
C ALA A 226 -22.64 5.21 -5.54
N VAL A 227 -22.00 6.38 -5.59
CA VAL A 227 -20.55 6.51 -5.83
C VAL A 227 -19.75 5.79 -4.75
N VAL A 228 -20.13 5.94 -3.48
CA VAL A 228 -19.50 5.23 -2.36
C VAL A 228 -19.68 3.70 -2.51
N LEU A 229 -20.87 3.23 -2.89
CA LEU A 229 -21.12 1.80 -3.12
C LEU A 229 -20.29 1.22 -4.27
N VAL A 230 -20.10 1.98 -5.36
CA VAL A 230 -19.24 1.59 -6.47
C VAL A 230 -17.78 1.50 -6.03
N ALA A 231 -17.30 2.46 -5.23
CA ALA A 231 -15.95 2.41 -4.67
C ALA A 231 -15.76 1.18 -3.75
N LEU A 232 -16.77 0.86 -2.93
CA LEU A 232 -16.76 -0.33 -2.06
C LEU A 232 -16.74 -1.63 -2.86
N ARG A 233 -17.31 -1.69 -4.06
CA ARG A 233 -17.23 -2.89 -4.92
C ARG A 233 -15.78 -3.25 -5.25
N SER A 234 -14.94 -2.25 -5.51
CA SER A 234 -13.50 -2.46 -5.74
C SER A 234 -12.79 -2.92 -4.47
N LEU A 235 -13.24 -2.51 -3.29
CA LEU A 235 -12.70 -3.00 -2.03
C LEU A 235 -13.15 -4.45 -1.76
N MET A 236 -14.39 -4.79 -2.07
CA MET A 236 -14.96 -6.12 -1.89
C MET A 236 -14.26 -7.19 -2.73
N SER A 237 -13.71 -6.86 -3.89
CA SER A 237 -12.92 -7.83 -4.68
C SER A 237 -11.70 -8.34 -3.92
N HIS A 238 -11.11 -7.52 -3.03
CA HIS A 238 -9.96 -7.89 -2.22
C HIS A 238 -10.29 -8.91 -1.12
N THR A 239 -11.57 -9.09 -0.78
CA THR A 239 -12.00 -10.12 0.19
C THR A 239 -11.73 -11.55 -0.28
N MET A 240 -11.61 -11.75 -1.60
CA MET A 240 -11.29 -13.05 -2.18
C MET A 240 -9.80 -13.39 -2.09
N GLU A 241 -8.94 -12.39 -1.81
CA GLU A 241 -7.49 -12.58 -1.70
C GLU A 241 -7.13 -13.46 -0.50
N ALA A 242 -7.86 -13.38 0.62
CA ALA A 242 -7.64 -14.28 1.75
C ALA A 242 -7.86 -15.77 1.42
N LYS A 243 -8.87 -16.07 0.59
CA LYS A 243 -9.11 -17.44 0.10
C LYS A 243 -7.99 -17.88 -0.85
N ARG A 244 -7.40 -16.94 -1.60
CA ARG A 244 -6.25 -17.21 -2.46
C ARG A 244 -4.99 -17.50 -1.64
N LEU A 245 -4.67 -16.66 -0.66
CA LEU A 245 -3.53 -16.85 0.25
C LEU A 245 -3.58 -18.21 0.96
N TRP A 246 -4.76 -18.65 1.39
CA TRP A 246 -4.93 -19.97 1.99
C TRP A 246 -4.64 -21.11 1.01
N ARG A 247 -5.08 -20.99 -0.26
CA ARG A 247 -4.86 -22.00 -1.30
C ARG A 247 -3.40 -22.09 -1.75
N VAL A 248 -2.68 -20.98 -1.74
CA VAL A 248 -1.26 -20.89 -2.11
C VAL A 248 -0.33 -21.36 -0.98
N GLY A 249 -0.88 -21.81 0.16
CA GLY A 249 -0.08 -22.34 1.27
C GLY A 249 0.40 -21.27 2.27
N ARG A 250 0.14 -19.99 2.00
CA ARG A 250 0.45 -18.83 2.87
C ARG A 250 -0.54 -18.69 4.02
N ARG A 251 -0.67 -19.74 4.83
CA ARG A 251 -1.65 -19.82 5.93
C ARG A 251 -1.46 -18.72 6.98
N LYS A 252 -0.22 -18.28 7.22
CA LYS A 252 0.09 -17.23 8.20
C LYS A 252 -0.47 -15.88 7.77
N ASP A 253 -0.32 -15.52 6.50
CA ASP A 253 -0.82 -14.25 5.97
C ASP A 253 -2.34 -14.25 5.86
N ALA A 254 -2.93 -15.40 5.50
CA ALA A 254 -4.38 -15.58 5.54
C ALA A 254 -4.95 -15.45 6.97
N LEU A 255 -4.23 -15.92 8.00
CA LEU A 255 -4.63 -15.74 9.41
C LEU A 255 -4.57 -14.26 9.84
N ILE A 256 -3.51 -13.54 9.46
CA ILE A 256 -3.40 -12.10 9.73
C ILE A 256 -4.56 -11.36 9.07
N TRP A 257 -4.86 -11.68 7.81
CA TRP A 257 -5.97 -11.06 7.07
C TRP A 257 -7.33 -11.31 7.73
N TRP A 258 -7.65 -12.56 8.08
CA TRP A 258 -8.94 -12.89 8.70
C TRP A 258 -9.08 -12.29 10.10
N SER A 259 -8.01 -12.35 10.91
CA SER A 259 -8.03 -11.78 12.26
C SER A 259 -8.26 -10.26 12.22
N THR A 260 -7.55 -9.54 11.35
CA THR A 260 -7.73 -8.09 11.19
C THR A 260 -9.10 -7.73 10.66
N PHE A 261 -9.56 -8.41 9.61
CA PHE A 261 -10.85 -8.16 8.99
C PHE A 261 -12.01 -8.35 10.00
N VAL A 262 -12.00 -9.48 10.73
CA VAL A 262 -13.04 -9.77 11.73
C VAL A 262 -12.96 -8.77 12.89
N SER A 263 -11.76 -8.44 13.38
CA SER A 263 -11.61 -7.51 14.49
C SER A 263 -12.05 -6.09 14.14
N VAL A 264 -11.73 -5.57 12.94
CA VAL A 264 -12.21 -4.25 12.50
C VAL A 264 -13.73 -4.25 12.31
N THR A 265 -14.31 -5.33 11.76
CA THR A 265 -15.75 -5.40 11.47
C THR A 265 -16.61 -5.55 12.73
N VAL A 266 -16.14 -6.31 13.73
CA VAL A 266 -16.91 -6.60 14.95
C VAL A 266 -16.70 -5.55 16.04
N PHE A 267 -15.50 -4.99 16.14
CA PHE A 267 -15.15 -4.01 17.17
C PHE A 267 -15.05 -2.61 16.58
N SER A 268 -13.83 -2.14 16.32
CA SER A 268 -13.52 -0.81 15.79
C SER A 268 -12.20 -0.88 15.03
N ILE A 269 -11.94 0.11 14.18
CA ILE A 269 -10.69 0.22 13.41
C ILE A 269 -9.45 0.25 14.32
N GLU A 270 -9.54 0.92 15.46
CA GLU A 270 -8.46 1.06 16.44
C GLU A 270 -8.04 -0.29 17.03
N ILE A 271 -9.03 -1.06 17.52
CA ILE A 271 -8.83 -2.38 18.11
C ILE A 271 -8.37 -3.36 17.03
N GLY A 272 -8.98 -3.31 15.85
CA GLY A 272 -8.64 -4.21 14.75
C GLY A 272 -7.20 -4.03 14.24
N LEU A 273 -6.70 -2.80 14.16
CA LEU A 273 -5.30 -2.52 13.85
C LEU A 273 -4.37 -3.10 14.92
N GLY A 274 -4.71 -2.90 16.20
CA GLY A 274 -3.93 -3.44 17.33
C GLY A 274 -3.86 -4.96 17.33
N VAL A 275 -4.98 -5.64 17.08
CA VAL A 275 -5.03 -7.11 16.95
C VAL A 275 -4.17 -7.58 15.78
N GLY A 276 -4.25 -6.92 14.62
CA GLY A 276 -3.41 -7.24 13.47
C GLY A 276 -1.93 -7.19 13.76
N LEU A 277 -1.48 -6.08 14.36
CA LEU A 277 -0.09 -5.89 14.74
C LEU A 277 0.37 -6.96 15.74
N ALA A 278 -0.46 -7.24 16.76
CA ALA A 278 -0.16 -8.28 17.74
C ALA A 278 0.01 -9.67 17.09
N VAL A 279 -0.88 -10.04 16.17
CA VAL A 279 -0.80 -11.33 15.45
C VAL A 279 0.46 -11.39 14.59
N VAL A 280 0.81 -10.32 13.87
CA VAL A 280 2.04 -10.26 13.06
C VAL A 280 3.29 -10.47 13.94
N VAL A 281 3.37 -9.77 15.07
CA VAL A 281 4.50 -9.88 16.01
C VAL A 281 4.57 -11.29 16.60
N LEU A 282 3.46 -11.85 17.06
CA LEU A 282 3.39 -13.20 17.61
C LEU A 282 3.84 -14.26 16.61
N LEU A 283 3.39 -14.16 15.35
CA LEU A 283 3.79 -15.10 14.28
C LEU A 283 5.28 -14.99 13.94
N LYS A 284 5.84 -13.77 13.92
CA LYS A 284 7.29 -13.55 13.72
C LYS A 284 8.10 -14.13 14.88
N LEU A 285 7.68 -13.90 16.13
CA LEU A 285 8.34 -14.45 17.32
C LEU A 285 8.29 -15.98 17.34
N TYR A 286 7.15 -16.58 17.01
CA TYR A 286 7.01 -18.02 16.92
C TYR A 286 7.92 -18.62 15.85
N LYS A 287 8.02 -17.99 14.66
CA LYS A 287 8.95 -18.40 13.59
C LYS A 287 10.40 -18.31 14.07
N ASN A 288 10.77 -17.22 14.74
CA ASN A 288 12.14 -17.01 15.20
C ASN A 288 12.55 -18.00 16.30
N TYR A 289 11.66 -18.25 17.26
CA TYR A 289 11.87 -19.26 18.30
C TYR A 289 12.04 -20.67 17.71
N GLY A 290 11.25 -21.01 16.69
CA GLY A 290 11.38 -22.27 15.96
C GLY A 290 12.71 -22.42 15.22
N LYS A 291 13.19 -21.36 14.56
CA LYS A 291 14.51 -21.32 13.91
C LYS A 291 15.64 -21.49 14.94
N PHE A 292 15.56 -20.78 16.06
CA PHE A 292 16.54 -20.88 17.14
C PHE A 292 16.63 -22.31 17.69
N LYS A 293 15.49 -22.94 18.00
CA LYS A 293 15.43 -24.33 18.48
C LYS A 293 16.04 -25.32 17.46
N LYS A 294 15.73 -25.17 16.18
CA LYS A 294 16.32 -26.02 15.12
C LYS A 294 17.84 -25.82 15.03
N SER A 295 18.32 -24.57 15.04
CA SER A 295 19.76 -24.26 14.95
C SER A 295 20.55 -24.80 16.15
N VAL A 296 20.01 -24.70 17.37
CA VAL A 296 20.64 -25.24 18.58
C VAL A 296 20.67 -26.77 18.55
N VAL A 297 19.56 -27.43 18.21
CA VAL A 297 19.52 -28.90 18.14
C VAL A 297 20.45 -29.44 17.05
N LEU A 298 20.57 -28.76 15.92
CA LEU A 298 21.51 -29.12 14.85
C LEU A 298 22.95 -28.95 15.32
N ARG A 299 23.31 -27.82 15.95
CA ARG A 299 24.66 -27.63 16.52
C ARG A 299 25.01 -28.67 17.58
N ILE A 300 24.05 -29.05 18.44
CA ILE A 300 24.24 -30.08 19.45
C ILE A 300 24.46 -31.45 18.79
N LYS A 301 23.66 -31.83 17.79
CA LYS A 301 23.83 -33.09 17.05
C LYS A 301 25.12 -33.16 16.23
N GLN A 302 25.62 -32.01 15.77
CA GLN A 302 26.83 -31.90 14.94
C GLN A 302 28.10 -31.72 15.78
N SER A 303 27.97 -31.56 17.10
CA SER A 303 29.10 -31.50 18.03
C SER A 303 29.81 -32.86 18.14
N VAL A 304 31.14 -32.83 18.00
CA VAL A 304 32.03 -34.01 18.12
C VAL A 304 31.89 -34.69 19.49
N ALA A 305 31.56 -33.93 20.54
CA ALA A 305 31.31 -34.45 21.88
C ALA A 305 30.06 -35.35 21.92
N TRP A 306 29.00 -34.98 21.21
CA TRP A 306 27.77 -35.79 21.10
C TRP A 306 27.98 -37.04 20.26
N GLN A 307 28.76 -36.94 19.19
CA GLN A 307 29.14 -38.10 18.38
C GLN A 307 29.98 -39.11 19.17
N ARG A 308 30.95 -38.64 19.96
CA ARG A 308 31.76 -39.49 20.85
C ARG A 308 30.92 -40.12 21.96
N LEU A 309 29.97 -39.37 22.55
CA LEU A 309 29.04 -39.88 23.56
C LEU A 309 28.15 -41.00 23.00
N MET A 310 27.57 -40.81 21.81
CA MET A 310 26.76 -41.84 21.12
C MET A 310 27.58 -43.09 20.80
N LEU A 311 28.84 -42.94 20.38
CA LEU A 311 29.77 -44.05 20.13
C LEU A 311 30.10 -44.83 21.41
N MET A 312 30.30 -44.16 22.54
CA MET A 312 30.55 -44.84 23.83
C MET A 312 29.34 -45.61 24.34
N LEU A 313 28.13 -45.15 24.04
CA LEU A 313 26.88 -45.82 24.43
C LEU A 313 26.49 -47.00 23.52
N GLY A 314 27.32 -47.34 22.53
CA GLY A 314 27.07 -48.47 21.61
C GLY A 314 25.88 -48.28 20.65
N LEU A 315 25.29 -47.09 20.60
CA LEU A 315 24.19 -46.74 19.71
C LEU A 315 24.74 -46.31 18.36
N GLN A 316 24.99 -47.27 17.46
CA GLN A 316 25.33 -46.99 16.06
C GLN A 316 24.12 -46.32 15.37
N SER A 317 24.14 -44.99 15.26
CA SER A 317 23.12 -44.28 14.48
C SER A 317 23.32 -44.52 12.97
N PRO A 318 22.28 -44.86 12.17
CA PRO A 318 22.43 -45.20 10.75
C PRO A 318 22.76 -44.02 9.81
N LEU A 319 22.92 -42.80 10.33
CA LEU A 319 22.81 -41.59 9.49
C LEU A 319 24.11 -41.14 8.81
N PHE A 320 25.24 -41.79 9.04
CA PHE A 320 26.54 -41.34 8.51
C PHE A 320 27.17 -42.22 7.42
N THR A 321 26.49 -43.28 6.96
CA THR A 321 26.92 -43.99 5.75
C THR A 321 26.18 -43.48 4.51
N THR A 322 26.48 -42.23 4.12
CA THR A 322 26.36 -41.87 2.70
C THR A 322 27.67 -41.26 2.21
N ARG A 323 28.34 -42.10 1.45
CA ARG A 323 29.49 -41.84 0.61
C ARG A 323 29.14 -40.72 -0.38
N GLY A 324 29.90 -39.62 -0.36
CA GLY A 324 30.12 -38.73 -1.51
C GLY A 324 28.89 -38.23 -2.26
N ARG A 325 28.15 -37.29 -1.68
CA ARG A 325 27.51 -36.19 -2.41
C ARG A 325 27.29 -35.07 -1.41
N GLY A 326 27.90 -33.91 -1.67
CA GLY A 326 27.74 -32.74 -0.82
C GLY A 326 26.26 -32.43 -0.65
N LEU A 327 25.73 -32.63 0.55
CA LEU A 327 24.53 -31.94 0.98
C LEU A 327 24.95 -30.48 1.16
N TYR A 328 24.92 -29.74 0.04
CA TYR A 328 24.58 -28.35 0.11
C TYR A 328 23.31 -28.27 0.96
N VAL A 329 23.38 -27.44 1.99
CA VAL A 329 22.19 -26.85 2.58
C VAL A 329 21.52 -26.12 1.42
N GLY A 330 20.64 -26.82 0.72
CA GLY A 330 19.54 -26.17 0.05
C GLY A 330 18.74 -25.59 1.19
N ASP A 331 18.91 -24.30 1.42
CA ASP A 331 17.81 -23.51 1.89
C ASP A 331 16.65 -23.87 0.96
N ASP A 332 15.73 -24.70 1.45
CA ASP A 332 14.36 -24.65 0.98
C ASP A 332 13.90 -23.23 1.36
N GLU A 333 14.26 -22.29 0.50
CA GLU A 333 13.54 -21.07 0.22
C GLU A 333 12.09 -21.51 -0.03
N ASP A 334 11.34 -21.60 1.07
CA ASP A 334 9.92 -21.30 1.05
C ASP A 334 9.82 -19.87 0.48
N ASP A 335 9.67 -19.82 -0.84
CA ASP A 335 9.22 -18.69 -1.63
C ASP A 335 8.11 -17.91 -0.88
N TYR A 336 8.26 -16.59 -1.00
CA TYR A 336 7.59 -15.50 -0.28
C TYR A 336 6.08 -15.53 -0.05
#